data_AF-A0A7Y5LF70-F1
#
_entry.id   AF-A0A7Y5LF70-F1
#
_cell.length_a   1.000
_cell.length_b   1.000
_cell.length_c   1.000
_cell.angle_alpha   90.00
_cell.angle_beta   90.00
_cell.angle_gamma   90.00
#
_symmetry.space_group_name_H-M   'P 1'
#
loop_
_entity.id
_entity.type
_entity.pdbx_description
1 polymer ?
#
loop_
_entity_poly.entity_id
_entity_poly.type
_entity_poly.pdbx_seq_one_letter_code
_entity_poly.pdbx_strand_id
1 'polypeptide(L)'
;MPQTGQRVDPYGSFDFLVEIDGIARAAFSEASGFDSSIDVVEYREGGDIPTMRKLPAKTKYSNITLKWGSTNDRELYDWHMQWIKGDPAATRRNGSIVMLDRGGQEVARWNFVNAWPMKWTGPSFNAKNNDVAIETLELAHEGIERA
;
A
#
# COMPACT_ATOMS: atom_id res chain seq x y z
N MET A 1 21.67 25.71 10.02
CA MET A 1 22.23 24.86 11.08
C MET A 1 21.08 24.03 11.64
N PRO A 2 21.06 22.70 11.51
CA PRO A 2 20.04 21.88 12.16
C PRO A 2 20.31 21.86 13.67
N GLN A 3 19.29 22.14 14.48
CA GLN A 3 19.40 22.08 15.94
C GLN A 3 19.64 20.62 16.37
N THR A 4 20.86 20.33 16.82
CA THR A 4 21.23 19.12 17.55
C THR A 4 20.49 19.08 18.89
N GLY A 5 19.53 18.16 19.07
CA GLY A 5 18.98 17.91 20.41
C GLY A 5 17.63 17.21 20.56
N GLN A 6 16.77 17.10 19.55
CA GLN A 6 15.58 16.25 19.67
C GLN A 6 15.90 14.85 19.19
N ARG A 7 15.98 13.91 20.13
CA ARG A 7 15.94 12.48 19.81
C ARG A 7 14.55 12.20 19.24
N VAL A 8 14.44 12.19 17.92
CA VAL A 8 13.25 11.67 17.23
C VAL A 8 13.35 10.16 17.31
N ASP A 9 12.71 9.58 18.34
CA ASP A 9 12.58 8.13 18.41
C ASP A 9 11.75 7.65 17.21
N PRO A 10 12.14 6.53 16.57
CA PRO A 10 11.36 5.98 15.47
C PRO A 10 9.94 5.64 15.92
N TYR A 11 8.95 6.03 15.12
CA TYR A 11 7.55 5.69 15.36
C TYR A 11 7.34 4.18 15.25
N GLY A 12 6.48 3.64 16.11
CA GLY A 12 6.10 2.23 16.04
C GLY A 12 5.21 1.98 14.83
N SER A 13 5.47 0.91 14.08
CA SER A 13 4.68 0.56 12.89
C SER A 13 3.35 -0.12 13.20
N PHE A 14 2.91 -0.12 14.46
CA PHE A 14 1.76 -0.90 14.93
C PHE A 14 0.45 -0.12 14.92
N ASP A 15 0.50 1.21 14.98
CA ASP A 15 -0.68 2.07 14.93
C ASP A 15 -0.77 2.74 13.54
N PHE A 16 -1.69 2.25 12.72
CA PHE A 16 -1.96 2.83 11.41
C PHE A 16 -3.44 2.69 11.03
N LEU A 17 -3.87 3.57 10.14
CA LEU A 17 -5.21 3.63 9.57
C LEU A 17 -5.09 3.50 8.06
N VAL A 18 -6.04 2.82 7.43
CA VAL A 18 -6.17 2.80 5.97
C VAL A 18 -7.46 3.50 5.59
N GLU A 19 -7.35 4.52 4.76
CA GLU A 19 -8.46 5.27 4.21
C GLU A 19 -8.63 4.89 2.74
N ILE A 20 -9.83 4.50 2.32
CA ILE A 20 -10.15 4.22 0.93
C ILE A 20 -11.40 5.03 0.57
N ASP A 21 -11.29 5.89 -0.44
CA ASP A 21 -12.36 6.78 -0.89
C ASP A 21 -12.91 7.71 0.21
N GLY A 22 -12.03 8.16 1.10
CA GLY A 22 -12.39 8.99 2.27
C GLY A 22 -13.04 8.21 3.42
N ILE A 23 -13.21 6.89 3.30
CA ILE A 23 -13.70 6.04 4.38
C ILE A 23 -12.49 5.48 5.15
N ALA A 24 -12.30 6.00 6.36
CA ALA A 24 -11.28 5.56 7.30
C ALA A 24 -11.62 4.20 7.92
N ARG A 25 -10.70 3.25 7.82
CA ARG A 25 -10.79 1.92 8.44
C ARG A 25 -9.54 1.64 9.29
N ALA A 26 -9.77 1.38 10.57
CA ALA A 26 -8.73 1.09 11.57
C ALA A 26 -8.51 -0.41 11.84
N ALA A 27 -9.19 -1.29 11.09
CA ALA A 27 -9.24 -2.72 11.40
C ALA A 27 -8.23 -3.59 10.62
N PHE A 28 -7.14 -3.01 10.11
CA PHE A 28 -6.12 -3.75 9.37
C PHE A 28 -5.03 -4.25 10.31
N SER A 29 -4.61 -5.51 10.12
CA SER A 29 -3.51 -6.12 10.87
C SER A 29 -2.16 -5.89 10.18
N GLU A 30 -2.15 -5.76 8.86
CA GLU A 30 -0.93 -5.54 8.08
C GLU A 30 -1.26 -4.74 6.81
N ALA A 31 -0.38 -3.81 6.47
CA ALA A 31 -0.41 -3.11 5.19
C ALA A 31 1.03 -3.04 4.65
N SER A 32 1.26 -3.46 3.41
CA SER A 32 2.59 -3.56 2.80
C SER A 32 2.55 -3.28 1.30
N GLY A 33 3.72 -3.24 0.64
CA GLY A 33 3.84 -2.99 -0.80
C GLY A 33 3.96 -1.51 -1.19
N PHE A 34 4.38 -0.65 -0.27
CA PHE A 34 4.53 0.80 -0.49
C PHE A 34 5.84 1.20 -1.16
N ASP A 35 6.33 0.40 -2.10
CA ASP A 35 7.59 0.65 -2.79
C ASP A 35 7.37 1.19 -4.21
N SER A 36 8.27 2.09 -4.60
CA SER A 36 8.39 2.63 -5.94
C SER A 36 9.82 2.48 -6.43
N SER A 37 10.01 2.01 -7.65
CA SER A 37 11.32 1.87 -8.28
C SER A 37 11.34 2.54 -9.64
N ILE A 38 12.52 3.03 -10.06
CA ILE A 38 12.73 3.60 -11.40
C ILE A 38 13.69 2.67 -12.13
N ASP A 39 13.24 2.10 -13.26
CA ASP A 39 14.09 1.28 -14.11
C ASP A 39 15.27 2.13 -14.64
N VAL A 40 16.46 1.52 -14.72
CA VAL A 40 17.66 2.19 -15.24
C VAL A 40 18.02 1.60 -16.59
N VAL A 41 18.13 2.46 -17.61
CA VAL A 41 18.62 2.09 -18.94
C VAL A 41 20.07 2.51 -19.08
N GLU A 42 20.93 1.58 -19.49
CA GLU A 42 22.35 1.84 -19.72
C GLU A 42 22.57 2.24 -21.18
N TYR A 43 23.18 3.41 -21.38
CA TYR A 43 23.50 3.95 -22.69
C TYR A 43 25.01 4.12 -22.84
N ARG A 44 25.55 3.59 -23.94
CA ARG A 44 26.97 3.73 -24.30
C ARG A 44 27.12 4.93 -25.23
N GLU A 45 27.79 5.97 -24.75
CA GLU A 45 28.22 7.08 -25.59
C GLU A 45 29.57 6.77 -26.25
N GLY A 46 29.77 7.29 -27.46
CA GLY A 46 31.04 7.20 -28.16
C GLY A 46 32.07 8.13 -27.51
N GLY A 47 33.14 7.55 -26.99
CA GLY A 47 34.23 8.22 -26.30
C GLY A 47 35.01 7.19 -25.49
N ASP A 48 36.31 7.40 -25.28
CA ASP A 48 37.22 6.45 -24.60
C ASP A 48 36.98 6.41 -23.07
N ILE A 49 35.72 6.54 -22.66
CA ILE A 49 35.28 6.51 -21.26
C ILE A 49 34.82 5.06 -20.97
N PRO A 50 35.46 4.36 -20.03
CA PRO A 50 35.18 2.94 -19.77
C PRO A 50 33.87 2.70 -18.99
N THR A 51 32.97 3.68 -18.89
CA THR A 51 31.75 3.61 -18.07
C THR A 51 30.49 3.88 -18.90
N MET A 52 29.40 3.18 -18.59
CA MET A 52 28.10 3.38 -19.22
C MET A 52 27.32 4.48 -18.51
N ARG A 53 26.58 5.30 -19.27
CA ARG A 53 25.66 6.28 -18.68
C ARG A 53 24.37 5.59 -18.26
N LYS A 54 23.88 5.93 -17.07
CA LYS A 54 22.62 5.43 -16.51
C LYS A 54 21.54 6.49 -16.69
N LEU A 55 20.49 6.16 -17.44
CA LEU A 55 19.35 7.03 -17.70
C LEU A 55 18.10 6.48 -16.99
N PRO A 56 17.27 7.33 -16.37
CA PRO A 56 16.02 6.91 -15.78
C PRO A 56 15.02 6.51 -16.87
N ALA A 57 14.33 5.39 -16.67
CA ALA A 57 13.28 4.88 -17.54
C ALA A 57 11.92 4.93 -16.84
N LYS A 58 11.15 3.83 -16.88
CA LYS A 58 9.79 3.79 -16.33
C LYS A 58 9.80 3.61 -14.82
N THR A 59 8.89 4.31 -14.14
CA THR A 59 8.58 4.09 -12.73
C THR A 59 7.66 2.88 -12.60
N LYS A 60 7.96 2.00 -11.65
CA LYS A 60 7.14 0.87 -11.24
C LYS A 60 6.70 1.08 -9.81
N TYR A 61 5.45 0.72 -9.55
CA TYR A 61 4.86 0.66 -8.22
C TYR A 61 4.50 -0.78 -7.93
N SER A 62 4.81 -1.24 -6.71
CA SER A 62 4.40 -2.56 -6.25
C SER A 62 2.95 -2.53 -5.77
N ASN A 63 2.31 -3.70 -5.76
CA ASN A 63 0.91 -3.79 -5.33
C ASN A 63 0.81 -3.64 -3.81
N ILE A 64 -0.19 -2.90 -3.35
CA ILE A 64 -0.47 -2.74 -1.92
C ILE A 64 -1.17 -3.99 -1.43
N THR A 65 -0.65 -4.63 -0.40
CA THR A 65 -1.28 -5.80 0.24
C THR A 65 -1.84 -5.39 1.59
N LEU A 66 -3.14 -5.59 1.76
CA LEU A 66 -3.87 -5.31 2.99
C LEU A 66 -4.35 -6.61 3.62
N LYS A 67 -4.13 -6.79 4.92
CA LYS A 67 -4.63 -7.94 5.70
C LYS A 67 -5.46 -7.45 6.86
N TRP A 68 -6.59 -8.11 7.12
CA TRP A 68 -7.46 -7.81 8.24
C TRP A 68 -8.16 -9.06 8.75
N GLY A 69 -8.68 -9.00 9.98
CA GLY A 69 -9.54 -10.05 10.51
C GLY A 69 -10.90 -10.06 9.81
N SER A 70 -11.40 -11.23 9.42
CA SER A 70 -12.72 -11.37 8.79
C SER A 70 -13.81 -10.83 9.71
N THR A 71 -14.67 -9.97 9.19
CA THR A 71 -15.80 -9.35 9.91
C THR A 71 -17.07 -9.44 9.08
N ASN A 72 -18.19 -8.96 9.62
CA ASN A 72 -19.46 -8.86 8.88
C ASN A 72 -19.43 -7.80 7.77
N ASP A 73 -18.38 -6.99 7.70
CA ASP A 73 -18.24 -5.95 6.70
C ASP A 73 -17.69 -6.54 5.40
N ARG A 74 -18.50 -6.44 4.33
CA ARG A 74 -18.21 -7.05 3.03
C ARG A 74 -17.81 -6.03 1.97
N GLU A 75 -17.65 -4.75 2.31
CA GLU A 75 -17.48 -3.70 1.31
C GLU A 75 -16.26 -3.93 0.40
N LEU A 76 -15.12 -4.34 0.96
CA LEU A 76 -13.89 -4.62 0.19
C LEU A 76 -14.05 -5.86 -0.69
N TYR A 77 -14.76 -6.87 -0.19
CA TYR A 77 -15.08 -8.07 -0.95
C TYR A 77 -16.06 -7.75 -2.10
N ASP A 78 -17.09 -6.95 -1.84
CA ASP A 78 -18.08 -6.53 -2.81
C ASP A 78 -17.45 -5.63 -3.89
N TRP A 79 -16.52 -4.75 -3.50
CA TRP A 79 -15.72 -3.96 -4.44
C TRP A 79 -14.90 -4.87 -5.37
N HIS A 80 -14.24 -5.90 -4.84
CA HIS A 80 -13.56 -6.91 -5.67
C HIS A 80 -14.52 -7.69 -6.58
N MET A 81 -15.71 -8.05 -6.08
CA MET A 81 -16.73 -8.74 -6.88
C MET A 81 -17.26 -7.89 -8.04
N GLN A 82 -17.37 -6.56 -7.88
CA GLN A 82 -17.77 -5.66 -8.97
C GLN A 82 -16.78 -5.75 -10.15
N TRP A 83 -15.47 -5.76 -9.86
CA TRP A 83 -14.43 -5.91 -10.88
C TRP A 83 -14.48 -7.29 -11.55
N ILE A 84 -14.66 -8.37 -10.78
CA ILE A 84 -14.78 -9.73 -11.34
C ILE A 84 -15.99 -9.85 -12.27
N LYS A 85 -17.12 -9.23 -11.90
CA LYS A 85 -18.35 -9.27 -12.69
C LYS A 85 -18.30 -8.36 -13.93
N GLY A 86 -17.25 -7.56 -14.10
CA GLY A 86 -17.16 -6.57 -15.16
C GLY A 86 -18.25 -5.49 -15.04
N ASP A 87 -18.63 -5.15 -13.81
CA ASP A 87 -19.65 -4.13 -13.56
C ASP A 87 -19.17 -2.78 -14.12
N PRO A 88 -19.92 -2.10 -15.01
CA PRO A 88 -19.57 -0.78 -15.50
C PRO A 88 -19.49 0.27 -14.39
N ALA A 89 -20.08 0.02 -13.22
CA ALA A 89 -19.96 0.85 -12.02
C ALA A 89 -18.70 0.55 -11.19
N ALA A 90 -17.88 -0.44 -11.56
CA ALA A 90 -16.63 -0.73 -10.86
C ALA A 90 -15.66 0.45 -11.02
N THR A 91 -15.45 1.19 -9.92
CA THR A 91 -14.57 2.36 -9.90
C THR A 91 -13.24 2.04 -9.24
N ARG A 92 -12.21 2.73 -9.74
CA ARG A 92 -10.93 2.84 -9.06
C ARG A 92 -11.08 3.83 -7.91
N ARG A 93 -10.41 3.57 -6.80
CA ARG A 93 -10.49 4.37 -5.58
C ARG A 93 -9.12 4.93 -5.22
N ASN A 94 -9.10 6.15 -4.71
CA ASN A 94 -7.90 6.72 -4.09
C ASN A 94 -7.91 6.38 -2.60
N GLY A 95 -6.76 6.47 -1.96
CA GLY A 95 -6.69 6.23 -0.53
C GLY A 95 -5.37 6.60 0.09
N SER A 96 -5.31 6.42 1.40
CA SER A 96 -4.17 6.80 2.21
C SER A 96 -3.89 5.74 3.26
N ILE A 97 -2.61 5.53 3.57
CA ILE A 97 -2.18 4.81 4.76
C ILE A 97 -1.61 5.86 5.70
N VAL A 98 -2.19 5.97 6.88
CA VAL A 98 -1.88 7.00 7.85
C VAL A 98 -1.23 6.32 9.05
N MET A 99 0.03 6.64 9.31
CA MET A 99 0.72 6.21 10.53
C MET A 99 0.35 7.16 11.66
N LEU A 100 0.05 6.58 12.81
CA LEU A 100 -0.34 7.31 14.01
C LEU A 100 0.76 7.23 15.07
N ASP A 101 0.86 8.25 15.91
CA ASP A 101 1.62 8.17 17.15
C ASP A 101 0.82 7.47 18.27
N ARG A 102 1.45 7.31 19.43
CA ARG A 102 0.81 6.73 20.62
C ARG A 102 -0.38 7.56 21.16
N GLY A 103 -0.49 8.81 20.75
CA GLY A 103 -1.61 9.70 21.06
C GLY A 103 -2.72 9.68 20.01
N GLY A 104 -2.60 8.84 18.95
CA GLY A 104 -3.55 8.77 17.85
C GLY A 104 -3.44 9.93 16.85
N GLN A 105 -2.35 10.70 16.89
CA GLN A 105 -2.11 11.80 15.95
C GLN A 105 -1.38 11.29 14.70
N GLU A 106 -1.78 11.78 13.53
CA GLU A 106 -1.13 11.48 12.27
C GLU A 106 0.32 12.01 12.25
N VAL A 107 1.27 11.11 11.98
CA VAL A 107 2.71 11.44 11.88
C VAL A 107 3.28 11.27 10.49
N ALA A 108 2.65 10.42 9.67
CA ALA A 108 3.03 10.23 8.28
C ALA A 108 1.85 9.68 7.48
N ARG A 109 1.79 10.04 6.19
CA ARG A 109 0.75 9.59 5.28
C ARG A 109 1.35 9.15 3.96
N TRP A 110 0.90 8.01 3.46
CA TRP A 110 1.18 7.51 2.12
C TRP A 110 -0.10 7.52 1.30
N ASN A 111 -0.16 8.36 0.28
CA ASN A 111 -1.31 8.46 -0.61
C ASN A 111 -1.09 7.56 -1.83
N PHE A 112 -2.08 6.77 -2.17
CA PHE A 112 -2.11 6.02 -3.41
C PHE A 112 -3.30 6.44 -4.28
N VAL A 113 -3.09 6.39 -5.59
CA VAL A 113 -4.06 6.86 -6.58
C VAL A 113 -4.47 5.75 -7.54
N ASN A 114 -5.73 5.83 -7.97
CA ASN A 114 -6.34 4.94 -8.96
C ASN A 114 -6.19 3.45 -8.60
N ALA A 115 -6.35 3.11 -7.32
CA ALA A 115 -6.25 1.73 -6.86
C ALA A 115 -7.49 0.91 -7.21
N TRP A 116 -7.29 -0.38 -7.47
CA TRP A 116 -8.38 -1.35 -7.66
C TRP A 116 -7.95 -2.74 -7.15
N PRO A 117 -8.91 -3.55 -6.66
CA PRO A 117 -8.62 -4.85 -6.08
C PRO A 117 -8.29 -5.86 -7.17
N MET A 118 -7.03 -6.25 -7.25
CA MET A 118 -6.56 -7.22 -8.24
C MET A 118 -6.75 -8.66 -7.79
N LYS A 119 -6.75 -8.91 -6.48
CA LYS A 119 -6.85 -10.25 -5.91
C LYS A 119 -7.33 -10.20 -4.47
N TRP A 120 -8.29 -11.06 -4.14
CA TRP A 120 -8.73 -11.32 -2.77
C TRP A 120 -8.44 -12.78 -2.40
N THR A 121 -7.96 -12.99 -1.17
CA THR A 121 -7.72 -14.31 -0.58
C THR A 121 -8.51 -14.40 0.72
N GLY A 122 -9.39 -15.39 0.80
CA GLY A 122 -10.19 -15.64 1.99
C GLY A 122 -9.39 -16.30 3.12
N PRO A 123 -10.01 -16.44 4.31
CA PRO A 123 -9.35 -17.03 5.46
C PRO A 123 -9.08 -18.52 5.30
N SER A 124 -8.01 -18.97 5.93
CA SER A 124 -7.72 -20.40 6.10
C SER A 124 -8.52 -20.94 7.29
N PHE A 125 -9.25 -22.03 7.09
CA PHE A 125 -10.04 -22.67 8.14
C PHE A 125 -9.37 -23.96 8.61
N ASN A 126 -9.01 -24.02 9.89
CA ASN A 126 -8.48 -25.23 10.54
C ASN A 126 -9.15 -25.43 11.89
N ALA A 127 -10.00 -26.46 12.00
CA ALA A 127 -10.77 -26.75 13.22
C ALA A 127 -9.91 -27.18 14.43
N LYS A 128 -8.60 -27.42 14.25
CA LYS A 128 -7.67 -27.76 15.33
C LYS A 128 -6.96 -26.53 15.94
N ASN A 129 -6.98 -25.41 15.24
CA ASN A 129 -6.31 -24.18 15.67
C ASN A 129 -7.35 -23.15 16.12
N ASN A 130 -6.96 -22.29 17.05
CA ASN A 130 -7.77 -21.16 17.53
C ASN A 130 -7.23 -19.84 16.98
N ASP A 131 -6.97 -19.80 15.67
CA ASP A 131 -6.42 -18.64 14.97
C ASP A 131 -7.55 -17.73 14.48
N VAL A 132 -7.27 -16.43 14.38
CA VAL A 132 -8.21 -15.46 13.80
C VAL A 132 -8.30 -15.69 12.28
N ALA A 133 -9.51 -15.67 11.74
CA ALA A 133 -9.73 -15.71 10.30
C ALA A 133 -9.17 -14.43 9.66
N ILE A 134 -8.12 -14.53 8.85
CA ILE A 134 -7.50 -13.39 8.17
C ILE A 134 -7.88 -13.37 6.68
N GLU A 135 -8.37 -12.23 6.22
CA GLU A 135 -8.57 -11.94 4.81
C GLU A 135 -7.40 -11.11 4.27
N THR A 136 -7.09 -11.28 2.98
CA THR A 136 -6.04 -10.52 2.29
C THR A 136 -6.56 -9.94 0.98
N LEU A 137 -6.29 -8.67 0.74
CA LEU A 137 -6.60 -7.97 -0.51
C LEU A 137 -5.32 -7.35 -1.08
N GLU A 138 -5.06 -7.65 -2.35
CA GLU A 138 -4.01 -6.99 -3.11
C GLU A 138 -4.66 -5.92 -4.00
N LEU A 139 -4.12 -4.70 -3.94
CA LEU A 139 -4.53 -3.55 -4.73
C LEU A 139 -3.44 -3.20 -5.73
N ALA A 140 -3.80 -3.14 -7.00
CA ALA A 140 -2.97 -2.53 -8.02
C ALA A 140 -3.29 -1.03 -8.06
N HIS A 141 -2.27 -0.17 -8.14
CA HIS A 141 -2.41 1.28 -8.13
C HIS A 141 -1.45 1.95 -9.13
N GLU A 142 -1.68 3.22 -9.46
CA GLU A 142 -0.91 3.93 -10.50
C GLU A 142 0.10 4.93 -9.95
N GLY A 143 0.08 5.17 -8.64
CA GLY A 143 1.06 6.00 -7.97
C GLY A 143 0.97 5.88 -6.46
N ILE A 144 2.09 6.05 -5.79
CA ILE A 144 2.16 6.22 -4.35
C ILE A 144 3.13 7.36 -4.02
N GLU A 145 2.74 8.22 -3.10
CA GLU A 145 3.54 9.34 -2.62
C GLU A 145 3.45 9.43 -1.10
N ARG A 146 4.51 9.95 -0.47
CA ARG A 146 4.50 10.28 0.95
C ARG A 146 4.20 11.78 1.09
N ALA A 147 3.10 12.10 1.77
CA ALA A 147 2.70 13.47 2.07
C ALA A 147 3.40 14.02 3.33
#